data_AF-A0A4R7KA84-F1
#
_entry.id   AF-A0A4R7KA84-F1
#
_cell.length_a   1.000
_cell.length_b   1.000
_cell.length_c   1.000
_cell.angle_alpha   90.00
_cell.angle_beta   90.00
_cell.angle_gamma   90.00
#
_symmetry.space_group_name_H-M   'P 1'
#
loop_
_entity.id
_entity.type
_entity.pdbx_description
1 polymer ?
#
loop_
_entity_poly.entity_id
_entity_poly.type
_entity_poly.pdbx_seq_one_letter_code
_entity_poly.pdbx_strand_id
1 'polypeptide(L)'
;MYVNIRFATEKDLEILEEYRGRGIGTKMLEFLESFLLSNGRRVLLSSSQVNEIEPQAWHRLRGFKECGILFGINEGGVGYLYK
;
A
#
# COMPACT_ATOMS: atom_id res chain seq x y z
N MET A 1 3.67 5.23 11.42
CA MET A 1 3.77 5.55 9.98
C MET A 1 4.52 4.51 9.16
N TYR A 2 4.08 3.25 9.24
CA TYR A 2 4.44 2.24 8.25
C TYR A 2 3.60 2.50 7.00
N VAL A 3 4.12 2.22 5.81
CA VAL A 3 3.36 2.29 4.56
C VAL A 3 3.16 0.85 4.11
N ASN A 4 2.07 0.23 4.56
CA ASN A 4 1.74 -1.13 4.18
C ASN A 4 1.24 -1.12 2.71
N ILE A 5 2.12 -1.45 1.76
CA ILE A 5 1.73 -1.68 0.36
C ILE A 5 1.63 -3.18 0.17
N ARG A 6 0.40 -3.70 0.13
CA ARG A 6 0.15 -5.12 -0.12
C ARG A 6 0.02 -5.37 -1.61
N PHE A 7 1.06 -5.93 -2.19
CA PHE A 7 1.01 -6.43 -3.56
C PHE A 7 0.10 -7.66 -3.64
N ALA A 8 -0.51 -7.90 -4.80
CA ALA A 8 -1.20 -9.16 -5.11
C ALA A 8 -0.26 -10.40 -5.13
N THR A 9 0.92 -10.30 -4.53
CA THR A 9 1.92 -11.36 -4.30
C THR A 9 2.51 -11.19 -2.89
N GLU A 10 1.82 -11.72 -1.87
CA GLU A 10 2.25 -12.10 -0.49
C GLU A 10 3.30 -11.30 0.32
N LYS A 11 3.83 -10.15 -0.12
CA LYS A 11 4.87 -9.39 0.58
C LYS A 11 4.40 -8.00 0.99
N ASP A 12 4.40 -7.76 2.30
CA ASP A 12 4.20 -6.43 2.90
C ASP A 12 5.47 -5.57 2.71
N LEU A 13 5.28 -4.29 2.37
CA LEU A 13 6.36 -3.28 2.39
C LEU A 13 6.32 -2.53 3.72
N GLU A 14 7.45 -2.48 4.42
CA GLU A 14 7.56 -1.82 5.73
C GLU A 14 8.82 -0.93 5.79
N ILE A 15 8.66 0.30 6.28
CA ILE A 15 9.79 1.20 6.56
C ILE A 15 9.94 1.32 8.07
N LEU A 16 11.09 0.87 8.58
CA LEU A 16 11.43 0.97 10.00
C LEU A 16 11.37 2.43 10.47
N GLU A 17 11.06 2.61 11.74
CA GLU A 17 10.70 3.90 12.32
C GLU A 17 11.75 4.99 12.13
N GLU A 18 13.00 4.63 12.38
CA GLU A 18 14.18 5.47 12.27
C GLU A 18 14.43 5.99 10.84
N TYR A 19 13.85 5.35 9.83
CA TYR A 19 14.02 5.68 8.41
C TYR A 19 12.82 6.40 7.78
N ARG A 20 11.72 6.60 8.53
CA ARG A 20 10.52 7.30 8.05
C ARG A 20 10.77 8.80 7.83
N GLY A 21 9.89 9.42 7.04
CA GLY A 21 9.98 10.86 6.72
C GLY A 21 11.11 11.24 5.75
N ARG A 22 11.94 10.28 5.31
CA ARG A 22 13.08 10.50 4.41
C ARG A 22 12.77 10.24 2.93
N GLY A 23 11.49 10.06 2.58
CA GLY A 23 11.05 9.79 1.20
C GLY A 23 11.36 8.37 0.68
N ILE A 24 11.81 7.45 1.54
CA ILE A 24 12.19 6.07 1.12
C ILE A 24 11.01 5.32 0.51
N GLY A 25 9.83 5.35 1.15
CA GLY A 25 8.64 4.68 0.63
C GLY A 25 8.22 5.20 -0.76
N THR A 26 8.40 6.50 -1.01
CA THR A 26 8.15 7.10 -2.33
C THR A 26 9.11 6.55 -3.38
N LYS A 27 10.42 6.53 -3.09
CA LYS A 27 11.43 5.98 -4.01
C LYS A 27 11.21 4.50 -4.28
N MET A 28 10.79 3.73 -3.28
CA MET A 28 10.46 2.32 -3.46
C MET A 28 9.24 2.14 -4.37
N LEU A 29 8.21 2.97 -4.22
CA LEU A 29 7.05 2.96 -5.11
C LEU A 29 7.43 3.31 -6.54
N GLU A 30 8.20 4.38 -6.76
CA GLU A 30 8.66 4.81 -8.10
C GLU A 30 9.46 3.71 -8.81
N PHE A 31 10.38 3.06 -8.07
CA PHE A 31 11.13 1.91 -8.57
C PHE A 31 10.18 0.79 -8.99
N LEU A 32 9.21 0.46 -8.14
CA LEU A 32 8.30 -0.64 -8.40
C LEU A 32 7.37 -0.34 -9.58
N GLU A 33 6.81 0.86 -9.68
CA GLU A 33 5.99 1.28 -10.81
C GLU A 33 6.78 1.13 -12.12
N SER A 34 8.01 1.62 -12.15
CA SER A 34 8.91 1.49 -13.30
C SER A 34 9.18 0.02 -13.65
N PHE A 35 9.48 -0.81 -12.65
CA PHE A 35 9.70 -2.23 -12.83
C PHE A 35 8.47 -2.93 -13.42
N LEU A 36 7.30 -2.72 -12.82
CA LEU A 36 6.04 -3.33 -13.26
C LEU A 36 5.67 -2.89 -14.68
N LEU A 37 5.82 -1.61 -14.99
CA LEU A 37 5.52 -1.06 -16.31
C LEU A 37 6.44 -1.64 -17.39
N SER A 38 7.74 -1.75 -17.09
CA SER A 38 8.71 -2.41 -18.00
C SER A 38 8.40 -3.90 -18.25
N ASN A 39 7.69 -4.54 -17.32
CA ASN A 39 7.22 -5.92 -17.43
C ASN A 39 5.78 -6.03 -17.97
N GLY A 40 5.25 -4.97 -18.59
CA GLY A 40 3.92 -4.96 -19.22
C GLY A 40 2.75 -4.97 -18.24
N ARG A 41 2.98 -4.75 -16.95
CA ARG A 41 1.92 -4.62 -15.95
C ARG A 41 1.44 -3.16 -15.92
N ARG A 42 0.11 -2.98 -15.98
CA ARG A 42 -0.52 -1.65 -16.09
C ARG A 42 -1.32 -1.24 -14.85
N VAL A 43 -1.47 -2.16 -13.90
CA VAL A 43 -2.28 -1.97 -12.70
C VAL A 43 -1.44 -2.41 -11.51
N LEU A 44 -1.40 -1.55 -10.50
CA LEU A 44 -0.82 -1.83 -9.19
C LEU A 44 -1.95 -1.74 -8.18
N LEU A 45 -2.17 -2.82 -7.45
CA LEU A 45 -3.13 -2.87 -6.34
C LEU A 45 -2.37 -2.80 -5.03
N SER A 46 -2.93 -2.07 -4.08
CA SER A 46 -2.52 -2.02 -2.69
C SER A 46 -3.73 -2.23 -1.77
N SER A 47 -3.49 -2.68 -0.55
CA SER A 47 -4.53 -2.70 0.48
C SER A 47 -3.96 -2.27 1.84
N SER A 48 -4.83 -1.73 2.68
CA SER A 48 -4.53 -1.41 4.08
C SER A 48 -5.76 -1.70 4.93
N GLN A 49 -5.61 -1.87 6.23
CA GLN A 49 -6.77 -1.97 7.11
C GLN A 49 -7.53 -0.63 7.20
N VAL A 50 -8.83 -0.70 7.49
CA VAL A 50 -9.68 0.49 7.58
C VAL A 50 -9.36 1.41 8.76
N ASN A 51 -8.73 0.87 9.82
CA ASN A 51 -8.29 1.62 11.00
C ASN A 51 -6.87 2.20 10.85
N GLU A 52 -6.15 1.88 9.78
CA GLU A 52 -4.81 2.39 9.49
C GLU A 52 -4.87 3.75 8.77
N ILE A 53 -5.02 4.84 9.54
CA ILE A 53 -5.18 6.19 9.02
C ILE A 53 -4.00 6.62 8.14
N GLU A 54 -2.77 6.40 8.61
CA GLU A 54 -1.57 6.93 7.96
C GLU A 54 -1.26 6.20 6.64
N PRO A 55 -1.30 4.85 6.56
CA PRO A 55 -1.26 4.14 5.27
C PRO A 55 -2.33 4.62 4.31
N GLN A 56 -3.57 4.80 4.75
CA GLN A 56 -4.63 5.28 3.86
C GLN A 56 -4.35 6.67 3.29
N ALA A 57 -3.96 7.62 4.14
CA ALA A 57 -3.59 8.95 3.71
C ALA A 57 -2.43 8.94 2.72
N TRP A 58 -1.40 8.12 2.97
CA TRP A 58 -0.26 7.97 2.07
C TRP A 58 -0.68 7.41 0.70
N HIS A 59 -1.54 6.39 0.64
CA HIS A 59 -2.02 5.84 -0.63
C HIS A 59 -2.77 6.89 -1.45
N ARG A 60 -3.66 7.68 -0.83
CA ARG A 60 -4.36 8.78 -1.51
C ARG A 60 -3.38 9.81 -2.06
N LEU A 61 -2.37 10.18 -1.27
CA LEU A 61 -1.31 11.11 -1.69
C LEU A 61 -0.51 10.60 -2.90
N ARG A 62 -0.40 9.27 -3.06
CA ARG A 62 0.29 8.63 -4.19
C ARG A 62 -0.60 8.34 -5.40
N GLY A 63 -1.88 8.71 -5.35
CA GLY A 63 -2.79 8.59 -6.49
C GLY A 63 -3.50 7.23 -6.61
N PHE A 64 -3.35 6.34 -5.63
CA PHE A 64 -4.16 5.12 -5.55
C PHE A 64 -5.64 5.47 -5.38
N LYS A 65 -6.53 4.68 -5.97
CA LYS A 65 -7.98 4.93 -5.96
C LYS A 65 -8.70 3.73 -5.35
N GLU A 66 -9.49 3.99 -4.33
CA GLU A 66 -10.28 2.95 -3.65
C GLU A 66 -11.15 2.18 -4.67
N CYS A 67 -10.99 0.86 -4.69
CA CYS A 67 -11.68 -0.02 -5.63
C CYS A 67 -12.49 -1.14 -4.95
N GLY A 68 -12.41 -1.26 -3.62
CA GLY A 68 -13.19 -2.24 -2.88
C GLY A 68 -12.81 -2.35 -1.41
N ILE A 69 -13.67 -3.03 -0.66
CA ILE A 69 -13.46 -3.35 0.74
C ILE A 69 -13.80 -4.82 1.00
N LEU A 70 -12.95 -5.50 1.77
CA LEU A 70 -13.18 -6.88 2.21
C LEU A 70 -13.33 -6.90 3.73
N PHE A 71 -14.43 -7.46 4.21
CA PHE A 71 -14.71 -7.66 5.63
C PHE A 71 -14.63 -9.13 6.01
N GLY A 72 -14.49 -9.40 7.32
CA GLY A 72 -14.61 -10.75 7.88
C GLY A 72 -13.34 -11.61 7.82
N ILE A 73 -12.19 -11.05 7.39
CA ILE A 73 -10.92 -11.79 7.30
C ILE A 73 -9.90 -11.44 8.38
N ASN A 74 -10.07 -10.31 9.09
CA ASN A 74 -9.24 -9.95 10.24
C ASN A 74 -9.94 -10.24 11.56
N GLU A 75 -9.15 -10.52 12.59
CA GLU A 75 -9.63 -10.50 13.97
C GLU A 75 -10.22 -9.13 14.32
N GLY A 76 -11.30 -9.13 15.10
CA GLY A 76 -12.05 -7.90 15.43
C GLY A 76 -12.89 -7.34 14.27
N GLY A 77 -12.97 -8.02 13.12
CA GLY A 77 -13.84 -7.63 12.02
C GLY A 77 -13.37 -6.41 11.22
N VAL A 78 -12.12 -5.95 11.45
CA VAL A 78 -11.55 -4.81 10.73
C VAL A 78 -11.44 -5.13 9.24
N GLY A 79 -12.02 -4.29 8.38
CA GLY A 79 -11.96 -4.48 6.93
C GLY A 79 -10.60 -4.14 6.32
N TYR A 80 -10.31 -4.69 5.14
CA TYR A 80 -9.24 -4.22 4.25
C TYR A 80 -9.81 -3.35 3.14
N LEU A 81 -9.25 -2.17 2.98
CA LEU A 81 -9.56 -1.24 1.89
C LEU A 81 -8.52 -1.41 0.78
N TYR A 82 -8.99 -1.79 -0.41
CA TYR A 82 -8.20 -2.03 -1.63
C TYR A 82 -8.20 -0.78 -2.51
N LYS A 83 -7.04 -0.45 -3.09
CA LYS A 83 -6.84 0.70 -3.96
C LYS A 83 -5.83 0.41 -5.08
#